data_AF-A0A970E7G2-F1
#
_entry.id   AF-A0A970E7G2-F1
#
_cell.length_a   1.000
_cell.length_b   1.000
_cell.length_c   1.000
_cell.angle_alpha   90.00
_cell.angle_beta   90.00
_cell.angle_gamma   90.00
#
_symmetry.space_group_name_H-M   'P 1'
#
loop_
_entity.id
_entity.type
_entity.pdbx_description
1 polymer ?
#
loop_
_entity_poly.entity_id
_entity_poly.type
_entity_poly.pdbx_seq_one_letter_code
_entity_poly.pdbx_strand_id
1 'polypeptide(L)'
;MPNSIKSKKGSIVVLVLLLSSFIISAATVLLSTTVMNTKMKSINKRSKRAYYAAESVLDEAYAITLDFIDLALEYARNSDNPKMAYLDFLYGNCYDKEDNEGLTTILEDKSKYFICNMDNISIKAEILNKLNYLQLNIMSCCTDGKIKREIVLACHISVPEDEDFYRTISSEDLIYTYDWKLER
;
A
#
# COMPACT_ATOMS: atom_id res chain seq x y z
N MET A 1 -68.77 -58.19 0.42
CA MET A 1 -68.11 -57.00 -0.15
C MET A 1 -66.66 -56.99 0.32
N PRO A 2 -65.65 -57.15 -0.55
CA PRO A 2 -64.27 -57.12 -0.13
C PRO A 2 -63.81 -55.65 -0.01
N ASN A 3 -63.49 -55.22 1.21
CA ASN A 3 -62.84 -53.94 1.45
C ASN A 3 -61.39 -54.02 0.95
N SER A 4 -61.07 -53.25 -0.08
CA SER A 4 -59.72 -53.15 -0.60
C SER A 4 -58.83 -52.43 0.42
N ILE A 5 -57.97 -53.18 1.10
CA ILE A 5 -56.90 -52.60 1.91
C ILE A 5 -55.90 -51.95 0.94
N LYS A 6 -56.03 -50.64 0.73
CA LYS A 6 -55.07 -49.86 -0.07
C LYS A 6 -53.67 -50.02 0.54
N SER A 7 -52.75 -50.58 -0.25
CA SER A 7 -51.35 -50.82 0.11
C SER A 7 -50.65 -49.53 0.57
N LYS A 8 -50.31 -49.44 1.87
CA LYS A 8 -49.56 -48.32 2.47
C LYS A 8 -48.07 -48.28 2.09
N LYS A 9 -47.57 -49.31 1.39
CA LYS A 9 -46.15 -49.46 1.04
C LYS A 9 -45.64 -48.32 0.15
N GLY A 10 -46.46 -47.82 -0.78
CA GLY A 10 -46.09 -46.71 -1.67
C GLY A 10 -45.98 -45.36 -0.95
N SER A 11 -46.81 -45.11 0.07
CA SER A 11 -46.79 -43.85 0.83
C SER A 11 -45.51 -43.69 1.67
N ILE A 12 -44.93 -44.79 2.14
CA ILE A 12 -43.66 -44.78 2.89
C ILE A 12 -42.50 -44.41 1.96
N VAL A 13 -42.49 -44.97 0.74
CA VAL A 13 -41.47 -44.65 -0.27
C VAL A 13 -41.55 -43.17 -0.66
N VAL A 14 -42.76 -42.63 -0.85
CA VAL A 14 -42.95 -41.19 -1.16
C VAL A 14 -42.47 -40.29 -0.02
N LEU A 15 -42.76 -40.63 1.24
CA LEU A 15 -42.29 -39.87 2.40
C LEU A 15 -40.75 -39.88 2.49
N VAL A 16 -40.12 -41.04 2.30
CA VAL A 16 -38.66 -41.16 2.30
C VAL A 16 -38.04 -40.32 1.19
N LEU A 17 -38.62 -40.33 -0.02
CA LEU A 17 -38.15 -39.50 -1.13
C LEU A 17 -38.24 -37.99 -0.82
N LEU A 18 -39.33 -37.54 -0.19
CA LEU A 18 -39.49 -36.15 0.23
C LEU A 18 -38.46 -35.75 1.29
N LEU A 19 -38.23 -36.60 2.30
CA LEU A 19 -37.23 -36.36 3.33
C LEU A 19 -35.81 -36.34 2.75
N SER A 20 -35.49 -37.30 1.87
CA SER A 20 -34.21 -37.32 1.17
C SER A 20 -34.01 -36.07 0.30
N SER A 21 -35.04 -35.62 -0.41
CA SER A 21 -34.98 -34.38 -1.21
C SER A 21 -34.68 -33.15 -0.34
N PHE A 22 -35.33 -33.07 0.82
CA PHE A 22 -35.08 -31.98 1.77
C PHE A 22 -33.65 -32.01 2.32
N ILE A 23 -33.18 -33.19 2.73
CA ILE A 23 -31.82 -33.38 3.25
C ILE A 23 -30.77 -33.03 2.18
N ILE A 24 -30.96 -33.49 0.95
CA ILE A 24 -30.05 -33.18 -0.18
C ILE A 24 -30.03 -31.67 -0.42
N SER A 25 -31.19 -31.02 -0.45
CA SER A 25 -31.30 -29.57 -0.66
C SER A 25 -30.57 -28.80 0.44
N ALA A 26 -30.79 -29.15 1.71
CA ALA A 26 -30.10 -28.55 2.84
C ALA A 26 -28.58 -28.78 2.79
N ALA A 27 -28.14 -30.00 2.44
CA ALA A 27 -26.73 -30.33 2.30
C ALA A 27 -26.06 -29.53 1.18
N THR A 28 -26.73 -29.35 0.03
CA THR A 28 -26.22 -28.52 -1.08
C THR A 28 -26.07 -27.06 -0.68
N VAL A 29 -27.04 -26.50 0.06
CA VAL A 29 -26.93 -25.13 0.59
C VAL A 29 -25.75 -25.00 1.53
N LEU A 30 -25.61 -25.90 2.51
CA LEU A 30 -24.50 -25.89 3.48
C LEU A 30 -23.13 -26.00 2.80
N LEU A 31 -23.00 -26.90 1.83
CA LEU A 31 -21.77 -27.06 1.07
C LEU A 31 -21.45 -25.80 0.27
N SER A 32 -22.45 -25.21 -0.39
CA SER A 32 -22.28 -23.99 -1.18
C SER A 32 -21.83 -22.82 -0.32
N THR A 33 -22.46 -22.61 0.85
CA THR A 33 -22.06 -21.58 1.81
C THR A 33 -20.66 -21.81 2.35
N THR A 34 -20.29 -23.07 2.62
CA THR A 34 -18.95 -23.42 3.12
C THR A 34 -17.87 -23.11 2.08
N VAL A 35 -18.08 -23.51 0.82
CA VAL A 35 -17.15 -23.21 -0.29
C VAL A 35 -17.05 -21.70 -0.54
N MET A 36 -18.16 -20.98 -0.47
CA MET A 36 -18.17 -19.52 -0.60
C MET A 36 -17.34 -18.87 0.52
N ASN A 37 -17.51 -19.32 1.76
CA ASN A 37 -16.81 -18.79 2.92
C ASN A 37 -15.29 -19.04 2.85
N THR A 38 -14.86 -20.24 2.45
CA THR A 38 -13.42 -20.53 2.30
C THR A 38 -12.79 -19.68 1.19
N LYS A 39 -13.51 -19.52 0.07
CA LYS A 39 -13.07 -18.63 -1.03
C LYS A 39 -12.95 -17.18 -0.57
N MET A 40 -13.94 -16.67 0.17
CA MET A 40 -13.91 -15.29 0.68
C MET A 40 -12.77 -15.07 1.67
N LYS A 41 -12.51 -16.05 2.57
CA LYS A 41 -11.36 -15.99 3.49
C LYS A 41 -10.02 -15.96 2.73
N SER A 42 -9.90 -16.75 1.67
CA SER A 42 -8.70 -16.75 0.82
C SER A 42 -8.48 -15.39 0.13
N ILE A 43 -9.53 -14.81 -0.43
CA ILE A 43 -9.48 -13.47 -1.03
C ILE A 43 -9.09 -12.42 0.01
N ASN A 44 -9.70 -12.46 1.20
CA ASN A 44 -9.37 -11.53 2.29
C ASN A 44 -7.89 -11.65 2.72
N LYS A 45 -7.37 -12.89 2.84
CA LYS A 45 -5.97 -13.12 3.18
C LYS A 45 -5.03 -12.52 2.13
N ARG A 46 -5.31 -12.73 0.84
CA ARG A 46 -4.53 -12.16 -0.26
C ARG A 46 -4.59 -10.63 -0.26
N SER A 47 -5.78 -10.07 -0.04
CA SER A 47 -5.97 -8.62 0.06
C SER A 47 -5.19 -8.00 1.21
N LYS A 48 -5.19 -8.62 2.39
CA LYS A 48 -4.38 -8.16 3.53
C LYS A 48 -2.88 -8.25 3.24
N ARG A 49 -2.44 -9.33 2.60
CA ARG A 49 -1.04 -9.47 2.20
C ARG A 49 -0.61 -8.37 1.23
N ALA A 50 -1.42 -8.06 0.23
CA ALA A 50 -1.14 -6.99 -0.72
C ALA A 50 -1.11 -5.62 -0.04
N TYR A 51 -2.00 -5.38 0.93
CA TYR A 51 -2.01 -4.16 1.74
C TYR A 51 -0.71 -4.02 2.56
N TYR A 52 -0.35 -5.04 3.34
CA TYR A 52 0.88 -4.98 4.15
C TYR A 52 2.15 -4.89 3.31
N ALA A 53 2.17 -5.52 2.13
CA ALA A 53 3.29 -5.35 1.20
C ALA A 53 3.41 -3.89 0.75
N ALA A 54 2.30 -3.26 0.34
CA ALA A 54 2.30 -1.85 -0.05
C ALA A 54 2.68 -0.92 1.12
N GLU A 55 2.28 -1.23 2.34
CA GLU A 55 2.62 -0.49 3.55
C GLU A 55 4.11 -0.54 3.88
N SER A 56 4.73 -1.74 3.89
CA SER A 56 6.15 -1.88 4.19
C SER A 56 7.06 -1.11 3.24
N VAL A 57 6.63 -0.97 1.99
CA VAL A 57 7.32 -0.15 0.98
C VAL A 57 7.34 1.32 1.38
N LEU A 58 6.23 1.83 1.93
CA LEU A 58 6.14 3.22 2.37
C LEU A 58 7.00 3.49 3.60
N ASP A 59 7.14 2.50 4.49
CA ASP A 59 8.07 2.59 5.63
C ASP A 59 9.52 2.74 5.16
N GLU A 60 9.94 1.94 4.17
CA GLU A 60 11.27 2.07 3.55
C GLU A 60 11.41 3.41 2.80
N ALA A 61 10.40 3.80 2.03
CA ALA A 61 10.41 5.05 1.28
C ALA A 61 10.58 6.27 2.20
N TYR A 62 9.96 6.24 3.38
CA TYR A 62 10.13 7.26 4.40
C TYR A 62 11.56 7.31 4.95
N ALA A 63 12.16 6.14 5.23
CA ALA A 63 13.56 6.08 5.66
C ALA A 63 14.53 6.60 4.59
N ILE A 64 14.33 6.20 3.32
CA ILE A 64 15.12 6.71 2.19
C ILE A 64 14.97 8.23 2.07
N THR A 65 13.77 8.76 2.31
CA THR A 65 13.53 10.22 2.30
C THR A 65 14.32 10.94 3.39
N LEU A 66 14.38 10.40 4.61
CA LEU A 66 15.18 10.97 5.71
C LEU A 66 16.66 11.02 5.35
N ASP A 67 17.22 9.90 4.91
CA ASP A 67 18.62 9.81 4.49
C ASP A 67 18.93 10.80 3.36
N PHE A 68 18.01 10.95 2.40
CA PHE A 68 18.17 11.89 1.30
C PHE A 68 18.12 13.36 1.74
N ILE A 69 17.26 13.69 2.73
CA ILE A 69 17.21 15.03 3.33
C ILE A 69 18.51 15.35 4.05
N ASP A 70 19.10 14.39 4.79
CA ASP A 70 20.37 14.59 5.47
C ASP A 70 21.51 14.88 4.47
N LEU A 71 21.54 14.14 3.34
CA LEU A 71 22.48 14.42 2.24
C LEU A 71 22.25 15.81 1.63
N ALA A 72 20.99 16.23 1.47
CA ALA A 72 20.65 17.55 0.94
C ALA A 72 21.10 18.67 1.91
N LEU A 73 20.94 18.48 3.22
CA LEU A 73 21.42 19.41 4.25
C LEU A 73 22.94 19.53 4.24
N GLU A 74 23.65 18.40 4.15
CA GLU A 74 25.11 18.39 4.08
C GLU A 74 25.62 19.10 2.82
N TYR A 75 24.98 18.87 1.67
CA TYR A 75 25.31 19.57 0.43
C TYR A 75 25.06 21.08 0.55
N ALA A 76 23.89 21.47 1.07
CA ALA A 76 23.51 22.87 1.24
C ALA A 76 24.48 23.66 2.14
N ARG A 77 24.98 23.04 3.23
CA ARG A 77 25.93 23.67 4.15
C ARG A 77 27.24 24.12 3.51
N ASN A 78 27.63 23.48 2.41
CA ASN A 78 28.88 23.76 1.71
C ASN A 78 28.69 24.74 0.52
N SER A 79 27.48 25.26 0.32
CA SER A 79 27.14 26.16 -0.78
C SER A 79 27.04 27.62 -0.33
N ASP A 80 27.31 28.55 -1.24
CA ASP A 80 27.14 29.99 -1.03
C ASP A 80 25.67 30.39 -0.81
N ASN A 81 24.72 29.59 -1.32
CA ASN A 81 23.28 29.77 -1.12
C ASN A 81 22.64 28.45 -0.63
N PRO A 82 22.66 28.19 0.69
CA PRO A 82 22.23 26.92 1.26
C PRO A 82 20.78 26.56 0.93
N LYS A 83 19.86 27.52 1.03
CA LYS A 83 18.44 27.28 0.76
C LYS A 83 18.16 26.89 -0.69
N MET A 84 18.77 27.58 -1.65
CA MET A 84 18.63 27.21 -3.07
C MET A 84 19.28 25.87 -3.35
N ALA A 85 20.49 25.62 -2.83
CA ALA A 85 21.20 24.36 -3.02
C ALA A 85 20.42 23.16 -2.43
N TYR A 86 19.79 23.34 -1.27
CA TYR A 86 18.91 22.33 -0.68
C TYR A 86 17.72 21.99 -1.59
N LEU A 87 17.02 23.01 -2.10
CA LEU A 87 15.88 22.82 -3.00
C LEU A 87 16.31 22.17 -4.32
N ASP A 88 17.39 22.66 -4.93
CA ASP A 88 17.92 22.09 -6.18
C ASP A 88 18.33 20.63 -5.99
N PHE A 89 18.89 20.26 -4.83
CA PHE A 89 19.18 18.87 -4.50
C PHE A 89 17.93 18.01 -4.42
N LEU A 90 16.88 18.49 -3.74
CA LEU A 90 15.61 17.77 -3.65
C LEU A 90 14.96 17.54 -5.02
N TYR A 91 15.06 18.52 -5.91
CA TYR A 91 14.51 18.45 -7.26
C TYR A 91 15.41 17.74 -8.28
N GLY A 92 16.68 17.48 -7.96
CA GLY A 92 17.64 16.95 -8.93
C GLY A 92 18.04 17.98 -9.98
N ASN A 93 18.26 19.23 -9.57
CA ASN A 93 18.75 20.33 -10.40
C ASN A 93 20.21 20.69 -10.10
N CYS A 94 20.98 19.78 -9.49
CA CYS A 94 22.38 19.96 -9.16
C CYS A 94 23.27 19.81 -10.40
N TYR A 95 23.88 20.91 -10.84
CA TYR A 95 24.78 20.91 -12.01
C TYR A 95 26.11 20.19 -11.76
N ASP A 96 26.46 19.93 -10.49
CA ASP A 96 27.79 19.49 -10.08
C ASP A 96 27.88 17.96 -9.84
N LYS A 97 26.75 17.25 -9.84
CA LYS A 97 26.68 15.80 -9.64
C LYS A 97 26.38 15.08 -10.95
N GLU A 98 27.16 14.05 -11.27
CA GLU A 98 26.95 13.20 -12.47
C GLU A 98 25.59 12.47 -12.41
N ASP A 99 25.21 11.97 -11.23
CA ASP A 99 23.88 11.41 -10.95
C ASP A 99 22.99 12.51 -10.35
N ASN A 100 22.48 13.38 -11.22
CA ASN A 100 21.57 14.46 -10.86
C ASN A 100 20.14 13.93 -10.62
N GLU A 101 20.01 12.93 -9.76
CA GLU A 101 18.74 12.30 -9.42
C GLU A 101 18.08 13.03 -8.25
N GLY A 102 16.87 13.56 -8.50
CA GLY A 102 16.04 14.15 -7.46
C GLY A 102 15.39 13.09 -6.56
N LEU A 103 14.85 13.54 -5.43
CA LEU A 103 14.22 12.69 -4.43
C LEU A 103 13.12 11.78 -5.03
N THR A 104 12.30 12.30 -5.95
CA THR A 104 11.25 11.51 -6.60
C THR A 104 11.80 10.37 -7.44
N THR A 105 12.90 10.60 -8.17
CA THR A 105 13.53 9.59 -9.03
C THR A 105 14.09 8.44 -8.20
N ILE A 106 14.75 8.77 -7.08
CA ILE A 106 15.30 7.78 -6.15
C ILE A 106 14.19 6.96 -5.49
N LEU A 107 13.08 7.60 -5.10
CA LEU A 107 11.95 6.89 -4.51
C LEU A 107 11.24 5.97 -5.52
N GLU A 108 11.27 6.28 -6.81
CA GLU A 108 10.69 5.44 -7.86
C GLU A 108 11.62 4.31 -8.32
N ASP A 109 12.93 4.39 -8.02
CA ASP A 109 13.88 3.32 -8.29
C ASP A 109 13.73 2.16 -7.28
N LYS A 110 13.12 1.08 -7.75
CA LYS A 110 12.92 -0.16 -6.98
C LYS A 110 14.22 -0.78 -6.48
N SER A 111 15.35 -0.52 -7.15
CA SER A 111 16.64 -1.10 -6.77
C SER A 111 17.14 -0.58 -5.41
N LYS A 112 16.63 0.56 -4.95
CA LYS A 112 16.98 1.19 -3.67
C LYS A 112 16.28 0.55 -2.47
N TYR A 113 15.32 -0.33 -2.70
CA TYR A 113 14.50 -0.94 -1.66
C TYR A 113 14.95 -2.38 -1.36
N PHE A 114 15.05 -2.72 -0.08
CA PHE A 114 15.43 -4.05 0.38
C PHE A 114 14.24 -5.02 0.45
N ILE A 115 13.07 -4.56 0.90
CA ILE A 115 11.88 -5.44 1.09
C ILE A 115 11.09 -5.55 -0.23
N CYS A 116 11.22 -4.56 -1.12
CA CYS A 116 10.44 -4.45 -2.35
C CYS A 116 11.03 -5.22 -3.54
N ASN A 117 11.48 -6.46 -3.33
CA ASN A 117 12.00 -7.28 -4.42
C ASN A 117 10.91 -8.11 -5.14
N MET A 118 9.67 -7.63 -5.13
CA MET A 118 8.54 -8.31 -5.78
C MET A 118 8.09 -7.52 -7.01
N ASP A 119 8.02 -8.17 -8.18
CA ASP A 119 7.60 -7.57 -9.46
C ASP A 119 6.23 -6.89 -9.42
N ASN A 120 5.42 -7.22 -8.42
CA ASN A 120 4.03 -6.84 -8.31
C ASN A 120 3.78 -5.54 -7.51
N ILE A 121 4.86 -4.87 -7.08
CA ILE A 121 4.84 -3.60 -6.38
C ILE A 121 5.36 -2.49 -7.30
N SER A 122 4.70 -1.34 -7.30
CA SER A 122 5.18 -0.11 -7.92
C SER A 122 5.07 1.07 -6.96
N ILE A 123 6.00 2.01 -7.09
CA ILE A 123 6.08 3.22 -6.29
C ILE A 123 6.00 4.40 -7.24
N LYS A 124 5.31 5.45 -6.81
CA LYS A 124 5.27 6.74 -7.48
C LYS A 124 5.46 7.84 -6.46
N ALA A 125 6.23 8.86 -6.79
CA ALA A 125 6.50 9.97 -5.91
C ALA A 125 6.22 11.30 -6.61
N GLU A 126 5.64 12.25 -5.88
CA GLU A 126 5.35 13.59 -6.37
C GLU A 126 5.70 14.63 -5.31
N ILE A 127 6.44 15.67 -5.69
CA ILE A 127 6.73 16.82 -4.84
C ILE A 127 5.96 18.03 -5.34
N LEU A 128 5.15 18.63 -4.46
CA LEU A 128 4.40 19.84 -4.70
C LEU A 128 4.95 20.98 -3.85
N ASN A 129 5.32 22.09 -4.49
CA ASN A 129 5.74 23.28 -3.78
C ASN A 129 4.54 23.99 -3.15
N LYS A 130 4.55 24.19 -1.83
CA LYS A 130 3.57 24.99 -1.08
C LYS A 130 4.28 26.18 -0.45
N LEU A 131 3.50 27.19 -0.07
CA LEU A 131 4.02 28.49 0.40
C LEU A 131 5.11 28.40 1.48
N ASN A 132 5.03 27.43 2.40
CA ASN A 132 5.94 27.31 3.55
C ASN A 132 6.62 25.94 3.67
N TYR A 133 6.34 25.00 2.78
CA TYR A 133 6.85 23.62 2.85
C TYR A 133 6.73 22.93 1.49
N LEU A 134 7.48 21.86 1.30
CA LEU A 134 7.31 20.95 0.18
C LEU A 134 6.40 19.80 0.60
N GLN A 135 5.35 19.53 -0.15
CA GLN A 135 4.52 18.36 0.07
C GLN A 135 5.02 17.21 -0.78
N LEU A 136 5.53 16.15 -0.14
CA LEU A 136 5.91 14.90 -0.80
C LEU A 136 4.77 13.90 -0.67
N ASN A 137 4.24 13.42 -1.79
CA ASN A 137 3.27 12.34 -1.85
C ASN A 137 3.97 11.09 -2.40
N ILE A 138 3.99 10.02 -1.62
CA ILE A 138 4.52 8.72 -2.01
C ILE A 138 3.35 7.75 -2.11
N MET A 139 3.14 7.17 -3.28
CA MET A 139 2.09 6.19 -3.53
C MET A 139 2.71 4.82 -3.81
N SER A 140 2.35 3.84 -2.98
CA SER A 140 2.70 2.44 -3.17
C SER A 140 1.50 1.67 -3.69
N CYS A 141 1.70 0.91 -4.77
CA CYS A 141 0.68 0.10 -5.41
C CYS A 141 1.12 -1.36 -5.46
N CYS A 142 0.37 -2.25 -4.80
CA CYS A 142 0.58 -3.70 -4.88
C CYS A 142 -0.56 -4.36 -5.65
N THR A 143 -0.20 -5.20 -6.63
CA THR A 143 -1.16 -5.98 -7.43
C THR A 143 -0.99 -7.48 -7.16
N ASP A 144 -2.08 -8.19 -6.87
CA ASP A 144 -2.11 -9.66 -6.77
C ASP A 144 -3.30 -10.20 -7.59
N GLY A 145 -3.04 -10.50 -8.87
CA GLY A 145 -4.06 -10.92 -9.82
C GLY A 145 -5.11 -9.84 -10.06
N LYS A 146 -6.33 -10.05 -9.52
CA LYS A 146 -7.44 -9.07 -9.61
C LYS A 146 -7.53 -8.15 -8.39
N ILE A 147 -6.67 -8.33 -7.40
CA ILE A 147 -6.63 -7.51 -6.19
C ILE A 147 -5.60 -6.41 -6.44
N LYS A 148 -6.02 -5.16 -6.31
CA LYS A 148 -5.15 -3.99 -6.35
C LYS A 148 -5.31 -3.25 -5.03
N ARG A 149 -4.19 -2.86 -4.42
CA ARG A 149 -4.17 -2.04 -3.20
C ARG A 149 -3.23 -0.86 -3.44
N GLU A 150 -3.76 0.34 -3.26
CA GLU A 150 -3.02 1.59 -3.35
C GLU A 150 -3.05 2.27 -2.00
N ILE A 151 -1.87 2.62 -1.49
CA ILE A 151 -1.69 3.30 -0.23
C ILE A 151 -0.86 4.55 -0.50
N VAL A 152 -1.29 5.68 0.06
CA VAL A 152 -0.58 6.95 -0.06
C VAL A 152 -0.03 7.38 1.30
N LEU A 153 1.21 7.85 1.28
CA LEU A 153 1.89 8.57 2.34
C LEU A 153 2.08 10.02 1.88
N ALA A 154 1.62 10.98 2.67
CA ALA A 154 1.88 12.40 2.45
C ALA A 154 2.73 12.97 3.58
N CYS A 155 3.87 13.54 3.21
CA CYS A 155 4.82 14.18 4.10
C CYS A 155 4.93 15.67 3.78
N HIS A 156 5.11 16.48 4.81
CA HIS A 156 5.53 17.87 4.70
C HIS A 156 7.03 17.93 5.00
N ILE A 157 7.80 18.46 4.05
CA ILE A 157 9.22 18.73 4.20
C ILE A 157 9.37 20.24 4.37
N SER A 158 9.80 20.65 5.55
CA SER A 158 10.07 22.04 5.88
C SER A 158 11.34 22.50 5.17
N VAL A 159 11.33 23.73 4.65
CA VAL A 159 12.51 24.34 4.03
C VAL A 159 13.16 25.22 5.11
N PRO A 160 14.39 24.91 5.56
CA PRO A 160 15.06 25.72 6.56
C PRO A 160 15.35 27.14 6.05
N GLU A 161 15.43 28.10 6.96
CA GLU A 161 15.96 29.43 6.62
C GLU A 161 17.49 29.41 6.60
N ASP A 162 18.11 30.39 5.92
CA ASP A 162 19.57 30.42 5.72
C ASP A 162 20.36 30.33 7.03
N GLU A 163 19.89 30.96 8.10
CA GLU A 163 20.53 30.92 9.42
C GLU A 163 20.49 29.53 10.07
N ASP A 164 19.48 28.72 9.73
CA ASP A 164 19.27 27.42 10.35
C ASP A 164 20.28 26.38 9.83
N PHE A 165 20.79 26.53 8.59
CA PHE A 165 21.78 25.61 8.02
C PHE A 165 23.12 25.59 8.80
N TYR A 166 23.42 26.68 9.52
CA TYR A 166 24.59 26.78 10.39
C TYR A 166 24.38 26.15 11.79
N ARG A 167 23.17 25.65 12.06
CA ARG A 167 22.81 24.93 13.30
C ARG A 167 22.72 23.43 13.04
N THR A 168 22.77 22.65 14.12
CA THR A 168 22.55 21.21 14.08
C THR A 168 21.05 20.93 13.92
N ILE A 169 20.55 20.98 12.70
CA ILE A 169 19.20 20.50 12.34
C ILE A 169 19.30 19.02 11.96
N SER A 170 18.35 18.20 12.42
CA SER A 170 18.16 16.82 11.98
C SER A 170 17.08 16.73 10.90
N SER A 171 17.21 15.79 9.95
CA SER A 171 16.17 15.45 8.98
C SER A 171 14.80 15.14 9.62
N GLU A 172 14.79 14.52 10.81
CA GLU A 172 13.57 14.19 11.56
C GLU A 172 12.78 15.43 11.99
N ASP A 173 13.45 16.56 12.20
CA ASP A 173 12.80 17.83 12.56
C ASP A 173 12.18 18.54 11.34
N LEU A 174 12.62 18.17 10.13
CA LEU A 174 12.19 18.81 8.89
C LEU A 174 11.06 18.06 8.20
N ILE A 175 10.91 16.77 8.43
CA ILE A 175 9.84 15.98 7.81
C ILE A 175 8.74 15.62 8.81
N TYR A 176 7.51 16.03 8.48
CA TYR A 176 6.32 15.69 9.24
C TYR A 176 5.36 14.86 8.40
N THR A 177 4.96 13.69 8.89
CA THR A 177 3.91 12.88 8.28
C THR A 177 2.57 13.57 8.48
N TYR A 178 2.03 14.16 7.41
CA TYR A 178 0.75 14.85 7.45
C TYR A 178 -0.43 13.89 7.29
N ASP A 179 -0.29 12.91 6.40
CA ASP A 179 -1.33 11.93 6.14
C ASP A 179 -0.70 10.54 5.91
N TRP A 180 -1.21 9.54 6.61
CA TRP A 180 -0.66 8.19 6.63
C TRP A 180 -1.77 7.19 6.34
N LYS A 181 -1.54 6.33 5.34
CA LYS A 181 -2.40 5.18 4.97
C LYS A 181 -3.77 5.54 4.41
N LEU A 182 -3.86 6.53 3.53
CA LEU A 182 -5.08 6.73 2.76
C LEU A 182 -5.21 5.61 1.71
N GLU A 183 -6.15 4.69 1.91
CA GLU A 183 -6.56 3.76 0.85
C GLU A 183 -7.25 4.56 -0.26
N ARG A 184 -6.78 4.39 -1.50
CA ARG A 184 -7.41 4.96 -2.69
C ARG A 184 -7.98 3.87 -3.60
#